data_AF-A0A7K3XB54-F1
#
_entry.id   AF-A0A7K3XB54-F1
#
_cell.length_a   1.000
_cell.length_b   1.000
_cell.length_c   1.000
_cell.angle_alpha   90.00
_cell.angle_beta   90.00
_cell.angle_gamma   90.00
#
_symmetry.space_group_name_H-M   'P 1'
#
loop_
_entity.id
_entity.type
_entity.pdbx_description
1 polymer ?
#
loop_
_entity_poly.entity_id
_entity_poly.type
_entity_poly.pdbx_seq_one_letter_code
_entity_poly.pdbx_strand_id
1 'polypeptide(L)'
;MTTGPEVAQIPMRVADRLTEQLVPGGWRRHRFVPDDEVAFVREPFHGVVFHFGVNLAGGDGVSLSSSVGVEHAAAAELQRQLFGRTDAVCQVGASMTNLVHDAEPSKVTPFRWWVASTEQVDEAVGRVVADLVAYGEPFLVGNQTLPKLIETLLERPKSQVEYATLAVCLAVSGDLPGARAMLAKFGSVRPVFAGDTTGTFIHNFTERFGN
;
A
#
# COMPACT_ATOMS: atom_id res chain seq x y z
N MET A 1 8.43 -24.23 -23.91
CA MET A 1 8.80 -22.94 -24.49
C MET A 1 9.86 -22.36 -23.58
N THR A 2 11.09 -22.21 -24.07
CA THR A 2 12.22 -21.66 -23.33
C THR A 2 12.04 -20.15 -23.25
N THR A 3 11.96 -19.60 -22.04
CA THR A 3 12.05 -18.15 -21.80
C THR A 3 13.34 -17.65 -22.42
N GLY A 4 13.23 -16.79 -23.43
CA GLY A 4 14.40 -16.21 -24.10
C GLY A 4 15.19 -15.31 -23.12
N PRO A 5 16.52 -15.18 -23.28
CA PRO A 5 17.37 -14.34 -22.42
C PRO A 5 16.96 -12.86 -22.39
N GLU A 6 16.14 -12.39 -23.33
CA GLU A 6 15.61 -11.02 -23.38
C GLU A 6 14.46 -10.78 -22.38
N VAL A 7 13.59 -11.76 -22.14
CA VAL A 7 12.44 -11.61 -21.22
C VAL A 7 12.92 -11.49 -19.77
N ALA A 8 14.02 -12.17 -19.43
CA ALA A 8 14.65 -12.10 -18.11
C ALA A 8 15.18 -10.69 -17.76
N GLN A 9 15.38 -9.80 -18.74
CA GLN A 9 15.86 -8.43 -18.51
C GLN A 9 14.74 -7.42 -18.25
N ILE A 10 13.47 -7.76 -18.54
CA ILE A 10 12.34 -6.83 -18.44
C ILE A 10 12.18 -6.29 -17.01
N PRO A 11 12.17 -7.10 -15.93
CA PRO A 11 11.99 -6.59 -14.57
C PRO A 11 13.05 -5.56 -14.17
N MET A 12 14.32 -5.83 -14.50
CA MET A 12 15.44 -4.94 -14.19
C MET A 12 15.29 -3.61 -14.92
N ARG A 13 15.01 -3.63 -16.23
CA ARG A 13 14.81 -2.40 -17.02
C ARG A 13 13.61 -1.60 -16.52
N VAL A 14 12.50 -2.26 -16.17
CA VAL A 14 11.33 -1.59 -15.59
C VAL A 14 11.71 -0.88 -14.28
N ALA A 15 12.42 -1.56 -13.38
CA ALA A 15 12.82 -0.97 -12.10
C ALA A 15 13.74 0.24 -12.26
N ASP A 16 14.68 0.18 -13.21
CA ASP A 16 15.59 1.29 -13.52
C ASP A 16 14.84 2.49 -14.10
N ARG A 17 13.96 2.25 -15.08
CA ARG A 17 13.16 3.32 -15.71
C ARG A 17 12.14 3.95 -14.76
N LEU A 18 11.51 3.16 -13.89
CA LEU A 18 10.68 3.70 -12.80
C LEU A 18 11.52 4.59 -11.88
N THR A 19 12.73 4.17 -11.52
CA THR A 19 13.63 4.97 -10.67
C THR A 19 13.97 6.30 -11.33
N GLU A 20 14.37 6.28 -12.61
CA GLU A 20 14.72 7.48 -13.37
C GLU A 20 13.56 8.48 -13.46
N GLN A 21 12.32 8.00 -13.65
CA GLN A 21 11.14 8.87 -13.77
C GLN A 21 10.59 9.36 -12.43
N LEU A 22 10.74 8.58 -11.35
CA LEU A 22 10.14 8.91 -10.05
C LEU A 22 11.06 9.75 -9.15
N VAL A 23 12.39 9.59 -9.25
CA VAL A 23 13.36 10.35 -8.43
C VAL A 23 13.20 11.87 -8.56
N PRO A 24 12.99 12.46 -9.76
CA PRO A 24 12.72 13.90 -9.89
C PRO A 24 11.49 14.38 -9.10
N GLY A 25 10.50 13.51 -8.88
CA GLY A 25 9.30 13.78 -8.08
C GLY A 25 9.48 13.55 -6.57
N GLY A 26 10.71 13.36 -6.09
CA GLY A 26 11.04 13.15 -4.67
C GLY A 26 10.86 11.72 -4.16
N TRP A 27 10.51 10.78 -5.03
CA TRP A 27 10.40 9.37 -4.68
C TRP A 27 11.78 8.73 -4.51
N ARG A 28 11.94 7.88 -3.51
CA ARG A 28 13.18 7.16 -3.21
C ARG A 28 12.90 5.67 -3.17
N ARG A 29 13.80 4.86 -3.73
CA ARG A 29 13.64 3.40 -3.74
C ARG A 29 13.58 2.85 -2.32
N HIS A 30 12.55 2.05 -2.03
CA HIS A 30 12.41 1.31 -0.79
C HIS A 30 13.31 0.07 -0.83
N ARG A 31 14.09 -0.16 0.23
CA ARG A 31 15.15 -1.20 0.23
C ARG A 31 14.66 -2.58 0.66
N PHE A 32 13.48 -2.68 1.24
CA PHE A 32 12.93 -3.92 1.78
C PHE A 32 11.66 -4.30 1.03
N VAL A 33 11.82 -4.98 -0.10
CA VAL A 33 10.72 -5.54 -0.90
C VAL A 33 11.12 -6.92 -1.42
N PRO A 34 10.15 -7.81 -1.70
CA PRO A 34 10.41 -9.07 -2.41
C PRO A 34 11.16 -8.86 -3.73
N ASP A 35 11.88 -9.90 -4.20
CA ASP A 35 12.68 -9.83 -5.44
C ASP A 35 11.84 -9.55 -6.69
N ASP A 36 10.54 -9.86 -6.65
CA ASP A 36 9.55 -9.64 -7.70
C ASP A 36 8.76 -8.33 -7.51
N GLU A 37 9.27 -7.40 -6.71
CA GLU A 37 8.64 -6.09 -6.49
C GLU A 37 9.68 -4.96 -6.52
N VAL A 38 9.27 -3.81 -7.05
CA VAL A 38 9.98 -2.55 -6.83
C VAL A 38 9.05 -1.59 -6.11
N ALA A 39 9.51 -1.01 -5.00
CA ALA A 39 8.75 0.01 -4.29
C ALA A 39 9.55 1.28 -4.08
N PHE A 40 8.80 2.36 -3.88
CA PHE A 40 9.27 3.72 -3.69
C PHE A 40 8.52 4.35 -2.52
N VAL A 41 9.23 5.22 -1.81
CA VAL A 41 8.66 6.03 -0.74
C VAL A 41 8.92 7.51 -0.99
N ARG A 42 7.95 8.34 -0.63
CA ARG A 42 8.08 9.80 -0.59
C ARG A 42 7.51 10.31 0.70
N GLU A 43 8.27 11.15 1.41
CA GLU A 43 7.81 11.81 2.63
C GLU A 43 7.41 13.25 2.28
N PRO A 44 6.12 13.52 1.99
CA PRO A 44 5.66 14.88 1.65
C PRO A 44 5.88 15.89 2.78
N PHE A 45 5.82 15.43 4.04
CA PHE A 45 6.12 16.20 5.24
C PHE A 45 6.37 15.25 6.41
N HIS A 46 6.92 15.79 7.49
CA HIS A 46 7.36 14.99 8.62
C HIS A 46 6.25 14.10 9.20
N GLY A 47 6.50 12.80 9.26
CA GLY A 47 5.60 11.83 9.89
C GLY A 47 4.51 11.26 8.99
N VAL A 48 4.50 11.59 7.70
CA VAL A 48 3.64 10.96 6.69
C VAL A 48 4.48 10.46 5.54
N VAL A 49 4.35 9.17 5.22
CA VAL A 49 5.09 8.50 4.16
C VAL A 49 4.10 7.96 3.13
N PHE A 50 4.27 8.38 1.88
CA PHE A 50 3.60 7.79 0.74
C PHE A 50 4.42 6.62 0.22
N HIS A 51 3.75 5.52 -0.05
CA HIS A 51 4.29 4.29 -0.61
C HIS A 51 3.74 4.08 -2.00
N PHE A 52 4.60 3.64 -2.92
CA PHE A 52 4.23 3.22 -4.26
C PHE A 52 4.98 1.94 -4.60
N GLY A 53 4.25 0.84 -4.79
CA GLY A 53 4.80 -0.47 -5.13
C GLY A 53 4.37 -0.89 -6.52
N VAL A 54 5.23 -1.61 -7.23
CA VAL A 54 4.95 -2.22 -8.54
C VAL A 54 5.43 -3.67 -8.48
N ASN A 55 4.49 -4.60 -8.57
CA ASN A 55 4.81 -6.01 -8.73
C ASN A 55 5.35 -6.26 -10.15
N LEU A 56 6.44 -7.00 -10.23
CA LEU A 56 7.19 -7.34 -11.43
C LEU A 56 7.20 -8.85 -11.70
N ALA A 57 6.36 -9.63 -11.01
CA ALA A 57 6.23 -11.06 -11.24
C ALA A 57 5.67 -11.33 -12.63
N GLY A 58 6.26 -12.30 -13.33
CA GLY A 58 5.91 -12.60 -14.70
C GLY A 58 6.69 -13.79 -15.28
N GLY A 59 6.06 -14.47 -16.24
CA GLY A 59 6.68 -15.55 -17.01
C GLY A 59 7.07 -15.06 -18.41
N ASP A 60 6.15 -15.20 -19.37
CA ASP A 60 6.32 -14.76 -20.77
C ASP A 60 6.19 -13.23 -20.97
N GLY A 61 6.16 -12.48 -19.88
CA GLY A 61 5.96 -11.03 -19.81
C GLY A 61 5.60 -10.63 -18.38
N VAL A 62 5.59 -9.33 -18.11
CA VAL A 62 5.39 -8.77 -16.76
C VAL A 62 4.13 -7.90 -16.74
N SER A 63 3.26 -8.13 -15.75
CA SER A 63 2.16 -7.21 -15.45
C SER A 63 2.64 -6.22 -14.40
N LEU A 64 2.71 -4.92 -14.74
CA LEU A 64 3.10 -3.87 -13.80
C LEU A 64 1.93 -3.53 -12.87
N SER A 65 1.55 -4.50 -12.03
CA SER A 65 0.47 -4.35 -11.07
C SER A 65 0.95 -3.45 -9.93
N SER A 66 0.52 -2.19 -9.96
CA SER A 66 0.97 -1.18 -9.01
C SER A 66 -0.07 -0.82 -7.95
N SER A 67 0.41 -0.38 -6.79
CA SER A 67 -0.41 0.06 -5.66
C SER A 67 0.22 1.25 -4.95
N VAL A 68 -0.64 2.05 -4.31
CA VAL A 68 -0.24 3.19 -3.47
C VAL A 68 -0.70 2.97 -2.03
N GLY A 69 0.03 3.55 -1.08
CA GLY A 69 -0.32 3.48 0.34
C GLY A 69 0.12 4.71 1.12
N VAL A 70 -0.59 5.00 2.21
CA VAL A 70 -0.21 6.07 3.16
C VAL A 70 0.12 5.44 4.51
N GLU A 71 1.30 5.78 5.01
CA GLU A 71 1.78 5.48 6.34
C GLU A 71 1.83 6.77 7.17
N HIS A 72 1.16 6.78 8.31
CA HIS A 72 1.24 7.84 9.30
C HIS A 72 2.10 7.34 10.47
N ALA A 73 3.26 7.95 10.68
CA ALA A 73 4.33 7.40 11.53
C ALA A 73 3.85 7.02 12.94
N ALA A 74 3.07 7.87 13.60
CA ALA A 74 2.53 7.58 14.93
C ALA A 74 1.57 6.38 14.96
N ALA A 75 0.73 6.22 13.93
CA ALA A 75 -0.19 5.09 13.81
C ALA A 75 0.57 3.82 13.45
N ALA A 76 1.49 3.89 12.48
CA ALA A 76 2.31 2.77 12.07
C ALA A 76 3.17 2.24 13.23
N GLU A 77 3.74 3.14 14.02
CA GLU A 77 4.54 2.77 15.19
C GLU A 77 3.69 2.06 16.25
N LEU A 78 2.52 2.62 16.58
CA LEU A 78 1.61 1.97 17.51
C LEU A 78 1.16 0.60 16.98
N GLN A 79 0.83 0.51 15.68
CA GLN A 79 0.39 -0.73 15.06
C GLN A 79 1.49 -1.80 15.08
N ARG A 80 2.74 -1.45 14.76
CA ARG A 80 3.91 -2.32 14.88
C ARG A 80 4.07 -2.87 16.29
N GLN A 81 4.00 -2.00 17.29
CA GLN A 81 4.10 -2.39 18.70
C GLN A 81 2.98 -3.35 19.12
N LEU A 82 1.75 -3.07 18.71
CA LEU A 82 0.59 -3.91 19.06
C LEU A 82 0.63 -5.29 18.40
N PHE A 83 1.07 -5.37 17.14
CA PHE A 83 1.21 -6.64 16.43
C PHE A 83 2.53 -7.38 16.71
N GLY A 84 3.48 -6.74 17.39
CA GLY A 84 4.82 -7.30 17.61
C GLY A 84 5.62 -7.45 16.31
N ARG A 85 5.49 -6.51 15.38
CA ARG A 85 6.15 -6.55 14.05
C ARG A 85 6.99 -5.29 13.79
N THR A 86 7.91 -5.39 12.83
CA THR A 86 8.84 -4.30 12.46
C THR A 86 8.74 -3.91 10.98
N ASP A 87 7.79 -4.47 10.24
CA ASP A 87 7.57 -4.21 8.83
C ASP A 87 6.91 -2.84 8.58
N ALA A 88 6.93 -2.39 7.31
CA ALA A 88 6.23 -1.18 6.91
C ALA A 88 4.71 -1.37 7.07
N VAL A 89 4.03 -0.33 7.57
CA VAL A 89 2.59 -0.41 7.88
C VAL A 89 1.88 0.78 7.28
N CYS A 90 1.28 0.59 6.10
CA CYS A 90 0.33 1.54 5.55
C CYS A 90 -1.03 1.37 6.24
N GLN A 91 -1.63 2.48 6.68
CA GLN A 91 -2.98 2.46 7.26
C GLN A 91 -4.04 2.34 6.15
N VAL A 92 -3.80 2.97 5.01
CA VAL A 92 -4.66 2.83 3.83
C VAL A 92 -3.80 2.55 2.61
N GLY A 93 -4.33 1.74 1.71
CA GLY A 93 -3.76 1.51 0.39
C GLY A 93 -4.85 1.27 -0.65
N ALA A 94 -4.47 1.36 -1.92
CA ALA A 94 -5.33 1.05 -3.05
C ALA A 94 -4.48 0.50 -4.21
N SER A 95 -5.04 -0.44 -4.98
CA SER A 95 -4.45 -0.81 -6.27
C SER A 95 -4.73 0.29 -7.29
N MET A 96 -3.78 0.53 -8.18
CA MET A 96 -3.99 1.46 -9.30
C MET A 96 -5.12 0.99 -10.21
N THR A 97 -5.32 -0.32 -10.34
CA THR A 97 -6.48 -0.88 -11.06
C THR A 97 -7.80 -0.37 -10.50
N ASN A 98 -7.98 -0.36 -9.17
CA ASN A 98 -9.22 0.13 -8.56
C ASN A 98 -9.35 1.64 -8.72
N LEU A 99 -8.26 2.39 -8.48
CA LEU A 99 -8.29 3.86 -8.61
C LEU A 99 -8.63 4.32 -10.04
N VAL A 100 -8.04 3.66 -11.05
CA VAL A 100 -8.34 3.94 -12.46
C VAL A 100 -9.76 3.48 -12.80
N HIS A 101 -10.18 2.30 -12.32
CA HIS A 101 -11.53 1.80 -12.55
C HIS A 101 -12.59 2.76 -12.01
N ASP A 102 -12.42 3.27 -10.79
CA ASP A 102 -13.39 4.13 -10.13
C ASP A 102 -13.49 5.51 -10.81
N ALA A 103 -12.39 6.02 -11.36
CA ALA A 103 -12.37 7.28 -12.09
C ALA A 103 -12.85 7.12 -13.54
N GLU A 104 -12.36 6.09 -14.24
CA GLU A 104 -12.55 5.89 -15.67
C GLU A 104 -12.61 4.38 -16.02
N PRO A 105 -13.77 3.72 -15.82
CA PRO A 105 -13.91 2.27 -15.97
C PRO A 105 -13.47 1.74 -17.34
N SER A 106 -13.69 2.53 -18.41
CA SER A 106 -13.33 2.17 -19.79
C SER A 106 -11.82 2.09 -20.04
N LYS A 107 -10.99 2.65 -19.17
CA LYS A 107 -9.53 2.64 -19.30
C LYS A 107 -8.88 1.37 -18.75
N VAL A 108 -9.59 0.56 -17.96
CA VAL A 108 -9.06 -0.65 -17.34
C VAL A 108 -9.19 -1.82 -18.32
N THR A 109 -8.05 -2.26 -18.85
CA THR A 109 -7.96 -3.44 -19.71
C THR A 109 -6.93 -4.43 -19.15
N PRO A 110 -7.05 -5.74 -19.42
CA PRO A 110 -6.10 -6.76 -18.91
C PRO A 110 -4.64 -6.49 -19.31
N PHE A 111 -4.41 -5.74 -20.38
CA PHE A 111 -3.09 -5.48 -20.94
C PHE A 111 -2.58 -4.06 -20.72
N ARG A 112 -3.32 -3.22 -19.99
CA ARG A 112 -2.99 -1.79 -19.83
C ARG A 112 -1.54 -1.59 -19.38
N TRP A 113 -1.09 -2.41 -18.44
CA TRP A 113 0.25 -2.35 -17.85
C TRP A 113 1.05 -3.64 -18.12
N TRP A 114 0.78 -4.33 -19.22
CA TRP A 114 1.50 -5.55 -19.61
C TRP A 114 2.73 -5.22 -20.46
N VAL A 115 3.86 -5.87 -20.16
CA VAL A 115 5.12 -5.75 -20.89
C VAL A 115 5.56 -7.13 -21.36
N ALA A 116 5.48 -7.37 -22.67
CA ALA A 116 5.89 -8.63 -23.29
C ALA A 116 7.32 -8.60 -23.82
N SER A 117 7.87 -7.41 -24.09
CA SER A 117 9.22 -7.25 -24.66
C SER A 117 9.93 -6.00 -24.14
N THR A 118 11.24 -5.93 -24.33
CA THR A 118 12.04 -4.82 -23.77
C THR A 118 11.77 -3.47 -24.42
N GLU A 119 11.28 -3.47 -25.67
CA GLU A 119 10.93 -2.26 -26.43
C GLU A 119 9.67 -1.57 -25.87
N GLN A 120 8.82 -2.31 -25.16
CA GLN A 120 7.58 -1.80 -24.56
C GLN A 120 7.80 -1.15 -23.19
N VAL A 121 8.98 -1.32 -22.60
CA VAL A 121 9.26 -0.89 -21.21
C VAL A 121 9.02 0.61 -21.02
N ASP A 122 9.54 1.44 -21.93
CA ASP A 122 9.43 2.89 -21.79
C ASP A 122 7.98 3.38 -21.82
N GLU A 123 7.18 2.85 -22.74
CA GLU A 123 5.76 3.19 -22.85
C GLU A 123 4.98 2.73 -21.63
N ALA A 124 5.20 1.48 -21.20
CA ALA A 124 4.50 0.91 -20.05
C ALA A 124 4.85 1.62 -18.74
N VAL A 125 6.13 1.91 -18.51
CA VAL A 125 6.58 2.69 -17.34
C VAL A 125 6.03 4.11 -17.39
N GLY A 126 6.09 4.78 -18.55
CA GLY A 126 5.51 6.11 -18.73
C GLY A 126 4.01 6.14 -18.41
N ARG A 127 3.28 5.09 -18.78
CA ARG A 127 1.85 4.93 -18.44
C ARG A 127 1.64 4.71 -16.94
N VAL A 128 2.44 3.87 -16.29
CA VAL A 128 2.37 3.67 -14.83
C VAL A 128 2.60 4.98 -14.08
N VAL A 129 3.61 5.75 -14.48
CA VAL A 129 3.91 7.06 -13.86
C VAL A 129 2.78 8.07 -14.14
N ALA A 130 2.25 8.10 -15.36
CA ALA A 130 1.11 8.96 -15.68
C ALA A 130 -0.13 8.61 -14.86
N ASP A 131 -0.43 7.32 -14.67
CA ASP A 131 -1.56 6.85 -13.85
C ASP A 131 -1.32 7.14 -12.36
N LEU A 132 -0.08 6.99 -11.86
CA LEU A 132 0.29 7.42 -10.51
C LEU A 132 -0.02 8.91 -10.31
N VAL A 133 0.37 9.77 -11.25
CA VAL A 133 0.10 11.22 -11.16
C VAL A 133 -1.39 11.53 -11.25
N ALA A 134 -2.11 10.86 -12.15
CA ALA A 134 -3.52 11.15 -12.41
C ALA A 134 -4.45 10.63 -11.31
N TYR A 135 -4.17 9.46 -10.73
CA TYR A 135 -5.09 8.77 -9.81
C TYR A 135 -4.47 8.41 -8.46
N GLY A 136 -3.18 8.04 -8.43
CA GLY A 136 -2.49 7.69 -7.19
C GLY A 136 -2.19 8.90 -6.30
N GLU A 137 -1.68 9.99 -6.88
CA GLU A 137 -1.36 11.23 -6.17
C GLU A 137 -2.59 11.85 -5.48
N PRO A 138 -3.76 12.01 -6.15
CA PRO A 138 -4.97 12.44 -5.46
C PRO A 138 -5.37 11.56 -4.27
N PHE A 139 -5.24 10.24 -4.41
CA PHE A 139 -5.51 9.30 -3.32
C PHE A 139 -4.57 9.51 -2.13
N LEU A 140 -3.27 9.61 -2.39
CA LEU A 140 -2.23 9.81 -1.37
C LEU A 140 -2.43 11.14 -0.62
N VAL A 141 -2.59 12.24 -1.37
CA VAL A 141 -2.80 13.58 -0.81
C VAL A 141 -4.13 13.64 -0.03
N GLY A 142 -5.18 13.02 -0.56
CA GLY A 142 -6.49 12.96 0.11
C GLY A 142 -6.44 12.25 1.47
N ASN A 143 -5.45 11.37 1.68
CA ASN A 143 -5.27 10.57 2.89
C ASN A 143 -4.10 11.02 3.77
N GLN A 144 -3.55 12.21 3.54
CA GLN A 144 -2.33 12.65 4.22
C GLN A 144 -2.51 13.01 5.71
N THR A 145 -3.75 13.11 6.21
CA THR A 145 -4.02 13.48 7.61
C THR A 145 -4.74 12.35 8.34
N LEU A 146 -4.49 12.22 9.64
CA LEU A 146 -5.14 11.19 10.45
C LEU A 146 -6.69 11.26 10.41
N PRO A 147 -7.35 12.42 10.47
CA PRO A 147 -8.80 12.49 10.28
C PRO A 147 -9.27 11.95 8.93
N LYS A 148 -8.55 12.25 7.83
CA LYS A 148 -8.89 11.75 6.49
C LYS A 148 -8.64 10.25 6.34
N LEU A 149 -7.61 9.72 7.00
CA LEU A 149 -7.38 8.28 7.09
C LEU A 149 -8.55 7.59 7.80
N ILE A 150 -9.01 8.14 8.92
CA ILE A 150 -10.15 7.60 9.69
C ILE A 150 -11.42 7.64 8.83
N GLU A 151 -11.72 8.75 8.17
CA GLU A 151 -12.86 8.90 7.25
C GLU A 151 -12.82 7.82 6.15
N THR A 152 -11.70 7.70 5.45
CA THR A 152 -11.51 6.70 4.39
C THR A 152 -11.66 5.27 4.91
N LEU A 153 -11.07 4.97 6.08
CA LEU A 153 -11.20 3.66 6.69
C LEU A 153 -12.64 3.36 7.12
N LEU A 154 -13.43 4.36 7.52
CA LEU A 154 -14.84 4.21 7.89
C LEU A 154 -15.74 3.91 6.67
N GLU A 155 -15.40 4.40 5.49
CA GLU A 155 -16.17 4.18 4.26
C GLU A 155 -15.87 2.82 3.60
N ARG A 156 -14.69 2.23 3.87
CA ARG A 156 -14.30 0.94 3.28
C ARG A 156 -15.08 -0.27 3.83
N PRO A 157 -15.26 -1.33 3.02
CA PRO A 157 -15.69 -2.63 3.53
C PRO A 157 -14.80 -3.06 4.70
N LYS A 158 -15.41 -3.51 5.79
CA LYS A 158 -14.69 -3.83 7.02
C LYS A 158 -14.24 -5.28 7.00
N SER A 159 -12.93 -5.51 6.97
CA SER A 159 -12.34 -6.77 7.40
C SER A 159 -11.71 -6.64 8.78
N GLN A 160 -11.16 -7.74 9.29
CA GLN A 160 -10.38 -7.73 10.52
C GLN A 160 -9.21 -6.73 10.44
N VAL A 161 -8.55 -6.61 9.28
CA VAL A 161 -7.44 -5.65 9.11
C VAL A 161 -7.93 -4.21 9.28
N GLU A 162 -9.02 -3.81 8.62
CA GLU A 162 -9.56 -2.45 8.74
C GLU A 162 -10.01 -2.13 10.16
N TYR A 163 -10.56 -3.09 10.91
CA TYR A 163 -10.92 -2.85 12.31
C TYR A 163 -9.71 -2.62 13.20
N ALA A 164 -8.63 -3.39 13.04
CA ALA A 164 -7.38 -3.15 13.79
C ALA A 164 -6.79 -1.78 13.45
N THR A 165 -6.70 -1.45 12.16
CA THR A 165 -6.16 -0.16 11.72
C THR A 165 -7.00 1.01 12.21
N LEU A 166 -8.34 0.90 12.17
CA LEU A 166 -9.23 1.92 12.73
C LEU A 166 -9.03 2.07 14.24
N ALA A 167 -8.91 0.97 14.99
CA ALA A 167 -8.67 1.01 16.42
C ALA A 167 -7.38 1.79 16.74
N VAL A 168 -6.30 1.52 16.00
CA VAL A 168 -5.03 2.25 16.11
C VAL A 168 -5.20 3.74 15.81
N CYS A 169 -5.79 4.08 14.66
CA CYS A 169 -5.94 5.48 14.25
C CYS A 169 -6.77 6.29 15.24
N LEU A 170 -7.87 5.71 15.75
CA LEU A 170 -8.72 6.34 16.77
C LEU A 170 -7.99 6.50 18.11
N ALA A 171 -7.16 5.53 18.52
CA ALA A 171 -6.35 5.66 19.73
C ALA A 171 -5.33 6.80 19.59
N VAL A 172 -4.66 6.90 18.44
CA VAL A 172 -3.70 7.99 18.15
C VAL A 172 -4.39 9.35 18.11
N SER A 173 -5.63 9.45 17.63
CA SER A 173 -6.40 10.69 17.64
C SER A 173 -7.02 11.03 19.01
N GLY A 174 -6.82 10.18 20.02
CA GLY A 174 -7.37 10.37 21.37
C GLY A 174 -8.82 9.90 21.57
N ASP A 175 -9.45 9.30 20.55
CA ASP A 175 -10.79 8.71 20.66
C ASP A 175 -10.69 7.27 21.18
N LEU A 176 -10.34 7.13 22.48
CA LEU A 176 -10.24 5.83 23.14
C LEU A 176 -11.57 5.06 23.17
N PRO A 177 -12.75 5.70 23.39
CA PRO A 177 -14.03 5.00 23.29
C PRO A 177 -14.27 4.39 21.90
N GLY A 178 -14.03 5.16 20.83
CA GLY A 178 -14.13 4.68 19.45
C GLY A 178 -13.14 3.56 19.15
N ALA A 179 -11.89 3.71 19.61
CA ALA A 179 -10.85 2.72 19.44
C ALA A 179 -11.21 1.35 20.05
N ARG A 180 -11.77 1.36 21.27
CA ARG A 180 -12.25 0.14 21.94
C ARG A 180 -13.43 -0.49 21.24
N ALA A 181 -14.36 0.31 20.71
CA ALA A 181 -15.46 -0.21 19.91
C ALA A 181 -14.96 -0.94 18.64
N MET A 182 -13.88 -0.43 18.03
CA MET A 182 -13.25 -1.11 16.88
C MET A 182 -12.47 -2.36 17.29
N LEU A 183 -11.80 -2.35 18.45
CA LEU A 183 -11.14 -3.54 19.00
C LEU A 183 -12.12 -4.69 19.26
N ALA A 184 -13.30 -4.39 19.79
CA ALA A 184 -14.35 -5.39 20.00
C ALA A 184 -14.81 -6.02 18.66
N LYS A 185 -14.87 -5.23 17.58
CA LYS A 185 -15.18 -5.72 16.24
C LYS A 185 -14.03 -6.53 15.64
N PHE A 186 -12.79 -6.11 15.86
CA PHE A 186 -11.59 -6.84 15.44
C PHE A 186 -11.56 -8.29 15.98
N GLY A 187 -11.94 -8.48 17.24
CA GLY A 187 -12.03 -9.80 17.87
C GLY A 187 -13.26 -10.63 17.49
N SER A 188 -14.29 -10.03 16.88
CA SER A 188 -15.56 -10.71 16.59
C SER A 188 -15.76 -11.11 15.13
N VAL A 189 -14.91 -10.63 14.22
CA VAL A 189 -14.96 -11.00 12.80
C VAL A 189 -14.07 -12.18 12.48
N ARG A 190 -14.30 -12.78 11.29
CA ARG A 190 -13.50 -13.89 10.79
C ARG A 190 -12.00 -13.54 10.82
N PRO A 191 -11.17 -14.37 11.47
CA PRO A 191 -9.75 -14.13 11.51
C PRO A 191 -9.12 -14.28 10.13
N VAL A 192 -8.28 -13.32 9.77
CA VAL A 192 -7.45 -13.34 8.55
C VAL A 192 -5.96 -13.43 8.89
N PHE A 193 -5.57 -13.08 10.12
CA PHE A 193 -4.21 -13.28 10.59
C PHE A 193 -3.98 -14.75 10.97
N ALA A 194 -2.81 -15.27 10.61
CA ALA A 194 -2.38 -16.61 11.00
C ALA A 194 -1.90 -16.63 12.45
N GLY A 195 -2.07 -17.76 13.14
CA GLY A 195 -1.59 -17.94 14.51
C GLY A 195 -2.30 -17.05 15.53
N ASP A 196 -1.57 -16.67 16.60
CA ASP A 196 -2.10 -15.91 17.74
C ASP A 196 -1.93 -14.39 17.59
N THR A 197 -1.78 -13.89 16.36
CA THR A 197 -1.59 -12.45 16.09
C THR A 197 -2.79 -11.62 16.54
N THR A 198 -4.02 -12.13 16.38
CA THR A 198 -5.23 -11.49 16.88
C THR A 198 -5.24 -11.40 18.40
N GLY A 199 -4.88 -12.48 19.10
CA GLY A 199 -4.79 -12.50 20.57
C GLY A 199 -3.73 -11.54 21.08
N THR A 200 -2.55 -11.57 20.48
CA THR A 200 -1.43 -10.65 20.78
C THR A 200 -1.85 -9.19 20.64
N PHE A 201 -2.50 -8.83 19.53
CA PHE A 201 -2.99 -7.47 19.32
C PHE A 201 -4.01 -7.05 20.38
N ILE A 202 -5.00 -7.90 20.68
CA ILE A 202 -6.03 -7.61 21.69
C ILE A 202 -5.41 -7.44 23.08
N HIS A 203 -4.48 -8.33 23.45
CA HIS A 203 -3.78 -8.27 24.72
C HIS A 203 -2.98 -6.98 24.85
N ASN A 204 -2.07 -6.69 23.91
CA ASN A 204 -1.22 -5.51 23.93
C ASN A 204 -2.03 -4.21 23.88
N PHE A 205 -3.13 -4.18 23.12
CA PHE A 205 -4.02 -3.02 23.07
C PHE A 205 -4.68 -2.79 24.43
N THR A 206 -5.16 -3.87 25.05
CA THR A 206 -5.83 -3.80 26.35
C THR A 206 -4.85 -3.44 27.46
N GLU A 207 -3.63 -3.96 27.47
CA GLU A 207 -2.62 -3.57 28.47
C GLU A 207 -2.28 -2.07 28.37
N ARG A 208 -2.18 -1.55 27.15
CA ARG A 208 -1.77 -0.15 26.93
C ARG A 208 -2.89 0.86 27.17
N PHE A 209 -4.12 0.51 26.79
CA PHE A 209 -5.24 1.46 26.78
C PHE A 209 -6.41 1.03 27.67
N GLY A 210 -6.33 -0.13 28.33
CA GLY A 210 -7.38 -0.71 29.15
C GLY A 210 -7.39 -0.16 30.56
N ASN A 211 -8.08 0.97 30.74
CA ASN A 211 -8.45 1.63 31.99
C ASN A 211 -7.27 1.99 32.90
#